data_AF-A0A3A9BIY6-F1
#
_entry.id   AF-A0A3A9BIY6-F1
#
_cell.length_a   1.000
_cell.length_b   1.000
_cell.length_c   1.000
_cell.angle_alpha   90.00
_cell.angle_beta   90.00
_cell.angle_gamma   90.00
#
_symmetry.space_group_name_H-M   'P 1'
#
loop_
_entity.id
_entity.type
_entity.pdbx_description
1 polymer ?
#
loop_
_entity_poly.entity_id
_entity_poly.type
_entity_poly.pdbx_seq_one_letter_code
_entity_poly.pdbx_strand_id
1 'polypeptide(L)'
;MNYEEIIKRLREPFGGREIEWKIQVTSQDKQRGMAVAYMDARAVQKRLDETVGPFNWKNVYSLWHDNSQICGISIFYDERKEWVTKFDGAENSDFEPIKGGLSDSFKRAASVWGIGRYLYEMEGVWVEIEARGKSFVIKQNEYGRLEREYNAMLNRIFGARQAQQGNPSGQVPAANTRQTQAAPAANSRQTQATNTAANTGQFAASPAYDYQVRTIRPSGKSSQFLEMVDRRGGVVKAYIRATDQSIKAGTCLNNVQIEKKNGNYGEYNLISAYQLAA
;
A
#
# COMPACT_ATOMS: atom_id res chain seq x y z
N MET A 1 -5.09 -13.07 -5.60
CA MET A 1 -6.40 -12.39 -5.69
C MET A 1 -6.44 -11.71 -7.05
N ASN A 2 -7.55 -11.74 -7.78
CA ASN A 2 -7.64 -11.03 -9.08
C ASN A 2 -7.83 -9.52 -8.85
N TYR A 3 -7.64 -8.72 -9.91
CA TYR A 3 -7.76 -7.26 -9.83
C TYR A 3 -9.12 -6.78 -9.27
N GLU A 4 -10.23 -7.37 -9.73
CA GLU A 4 -11.58 -6.94 -9.32
C GLU A 4 -11.85 -7.15 -7.82
N GLU A 5 -11.46 -8.28 -7.25
CA GLU A 5 -11.62 -8.54 -5.80
C GLU A 5 -10.67 -7.66 -4.96
N ILE A 6 -9.47 -7.33 -5.45
CA ILE A 6 -8.59 -6.33 -4.82
C ILE A 6 -9.30 -4.98 -4.76
N ILE A 7 -9.76 -4.46 -5.91
CA ILE A 7 -10.42 -3.15 -5.98
C ILE A 7 -11.71 -3.11 -5.15
N LYS A 8 -12.48 -4.19 -5.12
CA LYS A 8 -13.66 -4.33 -4.27
C LYS A 8 -13.31 -4.20 -2.79
N ARG A 9 -12.33 -4.97 -2.28
CA ARG A 9 -11.88 -4.92 -0.87
C ARG A 9 -11.29 -3.58 -0.46
N LEU A 10 -10.46 -2.98 -1.32
CA LEU A 10 -9.93 -1.63 -1.07
C LEU A 10 -11.06 -0.59 -0.91
N ARG A 11 -12.21 -0.79 -1.56
CA ARG A 11 -13.38 0.11 -1.52
C ARG A 11 -14.44 -0.24 -0.48
N GLU A 12 -14.30 -1.33 0.27
CA GLU A 12 -15.22 -1.65 1.37
C GLU A 12 -15.22 -0.50 2.40
N PRO A 13 -16.37 -0.17 3.02
CA PRO A 13 -16.40 0.84 4.06
C PRO A 13 -15.52 0.45 5.26
N PHE A 14 -15.08 1.45 6.01
CA PHE A 14 -14.46 1.30 7.32
C PHE A 14 -15.54 1.09 8.39
N GLY A 15 -15.22 0.37 9.46
CA GLY A 15 -16.07 0.35 10.64
C GLY A 15 -16.15 1.75 11.27
N GLY A 16 -17.26 2.06 11.97
CA GLY A 16 -17.43 3.37 12.64
C GLY A 16 -16.33 3.73 13.67
N ARG A 17 -15.51 2.74 14.08
CA ARG A 17 -14.34 2.90 14.97
C ARG A 17 -13.00 3.06 14.24
N GLU A 18 -12.97 2.86 12.92
CA GLU A 18 -11.77 3.03 12.06
C GLU A 18 -11.78 4.40 11.35
N ILE A 19 -12.84 5.19 11.54
CA ILE A 19 -12.93 6.59 11.13
C ILE A 19 -12.68 7.53 12.32
N GLU A 20 -12.09 8.68 12.03
CA GLU A 20 -11.91 9.78 12.97
C GLU A 20 -12.70 11.02 12.52
N TRP A 21 -12.90 11.95 13.44
CA TRP A 21 -13.69 13.17 13.23
C TRP A 21 -12.87 14.41 13.58
N LYS A 22 -12.79 15.36 12.65
CA LYS A 22 -12.13 16.66 12.87
C LYS A 22 -13.11 17.80 12.66
N ILE A 23 -12.92 18.89 13.40
CA ILE A 23 -13.62 20.15 13.16
C ILE A 23 -12.94 20.84 11.97
N GLN A 24 -13.71 21.11 10.91
CA GLN A 24 -13.21 21.82 9.72
C GLN A 24 -13.41 23.34 9.86
N VAL A 25 -14.56 23.77 10.35
CA VAL A 25 -14.89 25.18 10.61
C VAL A 25 -15.67 25.31 11.92
N THR A 26 -15.58 26.46 12.59
CA THR A 26 -16.34 26.77 13.80
C THR A 26 -17.42 27.82 13.54
N SER A 27 -18.50 27.80 14.29
CA SER A 27 -19.49 28.89 14.33
C SER A 27 -18.87 30.18 14.89
N GLN A 28 -19.51 31.32 14.61
CA GLN A 28 -19.03 32.64 15.05
C GLN A 28 -18.97 32.78 16.58
N ASP A 29 -19.92 32.17 17.28
CA ASP A 29 -19.98 32.09 18.75
C ASP A 29 -19.06 31.02 19.37
N LYS A 30 -18.39 30.23 18.52
CA LYS A 30 -17.49 29.12 18.86
C LYS A 30 -18.13 28.02 19.74
N GLN A 31 -19.47 27.93 19.78
CA GLN A 31 -20.20 26.86 20.49
C GLN A 31 -20.38 25.60 19.63
N ARG A 32 -20.27 25.73 18.30
CA ARG A 32 -20.45 24.62 17.36
C ARG A 32 -19.30 24.52 16.35
N GLY A 33 -19.06 23.30 15.89
CA GLY A 33 -18.10 22.99 14.84
C GLY A 33 -18.71 22.11 13.77
N MET A 34 -18.29 22.29 12.53
CA MET A 34 -18.58 21.37 11.44
C MET A 34 -17.62 20.18 11.55
N ALA A 35 -18.12 19.04 12.03
CA ALA A 35 -17.36 17.80 12.10
C ALA A 35 -17.37 17.10 10.72
N VAL A 36 -16.20 16.72 10.23
CA VAL A 36 -16.03 15.93 9.00
C VAL A 36 -15.29 14.63 9.31
N ALA A 37 -15.78 13.54 8.72
CA ALA A 37 -15.17 12.23 8.84
C ALA A 37 -13.90 12.12 7.99
N TYR A 38 -12.87 11.44 8.51
CA TYR A 38 -11.70 11.05 7.74
C TYR A 38 -11.18 9.69 8.21
N MET A 39 -10.47 8.98 7.34
CA MET A 39 -9.84 7.69 7.68
C MET A 39 -8.54 7.91 8.45
N ASP A 40 -8.23 7.07 9.44
CA ASP A 40 -6.89 7.04 10.04
C ASP A 40 -5.86 6.40 9.08
N ALA A 41 -4.60 6.83 9.18
CA ALA A 41 -3.53 6.31 8.33
C ALA A 41 -3.19 4.84 8.63
N ARG A 42 -3.37 4.36 9.87
CA ARG A 42 -3.18 2.94 10.22
C ARG A 42 -4.33 2.09 9.71
N ALA A 43 -5.57 2.60 9.69
CA ALA A 43 -6.71 1.93 9.08
C ALA A 43 -6.47 1.68 7.58
N VAL A 44 -5.87 2.65 6.86
CA VAL A 44 -5.43 2.49 5.47
C VAL A 44 -4.34 1.43 5.32
N GLN A 45 -3.30 1.46 6.17
CA GLN A 45 -2.21 0.47 6.15
C GLN A 45 -2.75 -0.95 6.39
N LYS A 46 -3.57 -1.13 7.43
CA LYS A 46 -4.27 -2.38 7.74
C LYS A 46 -5.10 -2.87 6.56
N ARG A 47 -5.87 -1.99 5.90
CA ARG A 47 -6.66 -2.38 4.72
C ARG A 47 -5.78 -2.85 3.55
N LEU A 48 -4.63 -2.21 3.32
CA LEU A 48 -3.67 -2.63 2.31
C LEU A 48 -3.05 -4.00 2.65
N ASP A 49 -2.61 -4.18 3.90
CA ASP A 49 -2.07 -5.45 4.41
C ASP A 49 -3.09 -6.60 4.30
N GLU A 50 -4.35 -6.38 4.70
CA GLU A 50 -5.42 -7.37 4.65
C GLU A 50 -5.91 -7.68 3.23
N THR A 51 -5.78 -6.73 2.29
CA THR A 51 -6.27 -6.90 0.91
C THR A 51 -5.23 -7.53 -0.01
N VAL A 52 -4.00 -7.02 -0.02
CA VAL A 52 -2.94 -7.47 -0.94
C VAL A 52 -1.77 -8.16 -0.24
N GLY A 53 -1.60 -7.96 1.06
CA GLY A 53 -0.47 -8.46 1.84
C GLY A 53 0.67 -7.43 1.95
N PRO A 54 1.42 -7.41 3.06
CA PRO A 54 2.41 -6.36 3.39
C PRO A 54 3.59 -6.27 2.42
N PHE A 55 3.82 -7.29 1.59
CA PHE A 55 4.86 -7.30 0.56
C PHE A 55 4.37 -6.87 -0.84
N ASN A 56 3.05 -6.75 -1.04
CA ASN A 56 2.42 -6.45 -2.33
C ASN A 56 1.88 -5.01 -2.43
N TRP A 57 2.09 -4.20 -1.39
CA TRP A 57 1.99 -2.74 -1.49
C TRP A 57 3.26 -2.08 -0.98
N LYS A 58 3.45 -0.83 -1.35
CA LYS A 58 4.49 0.06 -0.82
C LYS A 58 4.06 1.51 -1.02
N ASN A 59 4.65 2.42 -0.27
CA ASN A 59 4.51 3.84 -0.51
C ASN A 59 5.88 4.52 -0.68
N VAL A 60 5.87 5.64 -1.39
CA VAL A 60 6.99 6.57 -1.52
C VAL A 60 6.52 7.96 -1.15
N TYR A 61 7.41 8.76 -0.56
CA TYR A 61 7.19 10.18 -0.32
C TYR A 61 8.22 11.01 -1.09
N SER A 62 7.78 12.16 -1.56
CA SER A 62 8.63 13.16 -2.20
C SER A 62 8.22 14.54 -1.70
N LEU A 63 9.20 15.36 -1.30
CA LEU A 63 8.96 16.78 -1.04
C LEU A 63 8.55 17.46 -2.36
N TRP A 64 7.51 18.30 -2.30
CA TRP A 64 7.02 19.06 -3.43
C TRP A 64 6.84 20.53 -3.02
N HIS A 65 7.65 21.43 -3.60
CA HIS A 65 7.87 22.78 -3.05
C HIS A 65 8.31 22.74 -1.56
N ASP A 66 8.51 23.89 -0.93
CA ASP A 66 9.08 23.95 0.42
C ASP A 66 8.08 23.55 1.53
N ASN A 67 6.78 23.49 1.20
CA ASN A 67 5.68 23.34 2.16
C ASN A 67 4.65 22.25 1.79
N SER A 68 4.90 21.35 0.84
CA SER A 68 3.95 20.26 0.54
C SER A 68 4.64 18.90 0.31
N GLN A 69 3.88 17.82 0.48
CA GLN A 69 4.33 16.44 0.34
C GLN A 69 3.52 15.74 -0.74
N ILE A 70 4.17 15.00 -1.63
CA ILE A 70 3.53 14.03 -2.52
C ILE A 70 3.74 12.64 -1.94
N CYS A 71 2.67 11.84 -1.90
CA CYS A 71 2.74 10.41 -1.63
C CYS A 71 2.35 9.62 -2.88
N GLY A 72 3.13 8.59 -3.20
CA GLY A 72 2.76 7.56 -4.17
C GLY A 72 2.50 6.24 -3.46
N ILE A 73 1.33 5.64 -3.64
CA ILE A 73 1.05 4.27 -3.19
C ILE A 73 1.11 3.35 -4.42
N SER A 74 1.99 2.36 -4.37
CA SER A 74 2.07 1.30 -5.38
C SER A 74 1.44 0.02 -4.86
N ILE A 75 0.69 -0.66 -5.72
CA ILE A 75 0.18 -2.02 -5.50
C ILE A 75 0.75 -2.91 -6.61
N PHE A 76 1.20 -4.12 -6.26
CA PHE A 76 1.72 -5.08 -7.23
C PHE A 76 0.57 -5.74 -7.98
N TYR A 77 0.54 -5.57 -9.30
CA TYR A 77 -0.46 -6.17 -10.17
C TYR A 77 0.06 -7.48 -10.72
N ASP A 78 -0.29 -8.58 -10.05
CA ASP A 78 0.28 -9.90 -10.33
C ASP A 78 -0.01 -10.44 -11.74
N GLU A 79 -1.15 -10.10 -12.34
CA GLU A 79 -1.50 -10.55 -13.71
C GLU A 79 -0.58 -9.93 -14.78
N ARG A 80 -0.14 -8.68 -14.57
CA ARG A 80 0.82 -7.97 -15.44
C ARG A 80 2.27 -7.99 -14.94
N LYS A 81 2.52 -8.58 -13.77
CA LYS A 81 3.82 -8.63 -13.09
C LYS A 81 4.49 -7.25 -12.93
N GLU A 82 3.69 -6.20 -12.69
CA GLU A 82 4.15 -4.81 -12.62
C GLU A 82 3.72 -4.11 -11.32
N TRP A 83 4.37 -2.99 -10.98
CA TRP A 83 3.92 -2.11 -9.90
C TRP A 83 3.11 -0.95 -10.48
N VAL A 84 1.80 -0.94 -10.25
CA VAL A 84 0.95 0.21 -10.58
C VAL A 84 1.01 1.19 -9.41
N THR A 85 1.29 2.48 -9.68
CA THR A 85 1.41 3.52 -8.65
C THR A 85 0.41 4.65 -8.90
N LYS A 86 -0.23 5.13 -7.83
CA LYS A 86 -1.08 6.33 -7.86
C LYS A 86 -0.55 7.35 -6.87
N PHE A 87 -0.61 8.62 -7.25
CA PHE A 87 -0.06 9.74 -6.48
C PHE A 87 -1.16 10.73 -6.10
N ASP A 88 -1.00 11.37 -4.95
CA ASP A 88 -1.69 12.59 -4.53
C ASP A 88 -0.74 13.39 -3.61
N GLY A 89 -1.08 14.63 -3.29
CA GLY A 89 -0.27 15.48 -2.43
C GLY A 89 -1.10 16.25 -1.41
N ALA A 90 -0.43 16.76 -0.38
CA ALA A 90 -1.02 17.61 0.64
C ALA A 90 -0.01 18.67 1.09
N GLU A 91 -0.50 19.85 1.43
CA GLU A 91 0.30 20.86 2.11
C GLU A 91 0.65 20.40 3.54
N ASN A 92 1.77 20.93 4.05
CA ASN A 92 2.13 20.78 5.45
C ASN A 92 1.09 21.45 6.34
N SER A 93 0.75 20.84 7.47
CA SER A 93 -0.27 21.36 8.40
C SER A 93 0.24 22.49 9.29
N ASP A 94 -0.67 23.30 9.84
CA ASP A 94 -0.31 24.31 10.86
C ASP A 94 0.18 23.70 12.19
N PHE A 95 -0.13 22.42 12.42
CA PHE A 95 0.27 21.65 13.60
C PHE A 95 1.06 20.39 13.18
N GLU A 96 2.25 20.20 13.74
CA GLU A 96 3.23 19.17 13.33
C GLU A 96 3.46 19.11 11.79
N PRO A 97 3.95 20.19 11.15
CA PRO A 97 3.72 20.46 9.72
C PRO A 97 4.10 19.33 8.76
N ILE A 98 5.31 18.79 8.91
CA ILE A 98 5.83 17.71 8.05
C ILE A 98 5.04 16.41 8.25
N LYS A 99 4.69 16.08 9.49
CA LYS A 99 3.98 14.84 9.84
C LYS A 99 2.53 14.87 9.37
N GLY A 100 1.86 16.02 9.45
CA GLY A 100 0.53 16.19 8.88
C GLY A 100 0.53 16.10 7.35
N GLY A 101 1.47 16.79 6.67
CA GLY A 101 1.61 16.71 5.21
C GLY A 101 1.88 15.29 4.70
N LEU A 102 2.76 14.54 5.36
CA LEU A 102 3.03 13.12 5.03
C LEU A 102 1.79 12.24 5.27
N SER A 103 1.09 12.41 6.40
CA SER A 103 -0.11 11.62 6.72
C SER A 103 -1.27 11.93 5.77
N ASP A 104 -1.50 13.19 5.44
CA ASP A 104 -2.62 13.57 4.58
C ASP A 104 -2.38 13.23 3.11
N SER A 105 -1.16 13.46 2.59
CA SER A 105 -0.80 12.99 1.24
C SER A 105 -0.93 11.48 1.09
N PHE A 106 -0.57 10.68 2.10
CA PHE A 106 -0.78 9.23 2.11
C PHE A 106 -2.27 8.84 2.05
N LYS A 107 -3.12 9.41 2.92
CA LYS A 107 -4.57 9.13 2.92
C LYS A 107 -5.23 9.57 1.60
N ARG A 108 -4.78 10.67 1.01
CA ARG A 108 -5.25 11.15 -0.29
C ARG A 108 -4.83 10.20 -1.43
N ALA A 109 -3.57 9.77 -1.47
CA ALA A 109 -3.11 8.74 -2.41
C ALA A 109 -3.90 7.41 -2.28
N ALA A 110 -4.27 7.03 -1.07
CA ALA A 110 -5.15 5.89 -0.80
C ALA A 110 -6.59 6.11 -1.33
N SER A 111 -7.13 7.33 -1.21
CA SER A 111 -8.40 7.70 -1.87
C SER A 111 -8.34 7.55 -3.39
N VAL A 112 -7.19 7.78 -4.05
CA VAL A 112 -7.04 7.53 -5.51
C VAL A 112 -7.11 6.02 -5.86
N TRP A 113 -6.79 5.12 -4.91
CA TRP A 113 -7.08 3.68 -5.01
C TRP A 113 -8.55 3.33 -4.73
N GLY A 114 -9.27 4.20 -4.04
CA GLY A 114 -10.69 4.04 -3.67
C GLY A 114 -10.91 3.80 -2.17
N ILE A 115 -9.82 3.66 -1.40
CA ILE A 115 -9.86 3.46 0.05
C ILE A 115 -10.45 4.71 0.70
N GLY A 116 -11.54 4.53 1.45
CA GLY A 116 -12.23 5.63 2.13
C GLY A 116 -12.79 6.74 1.21
N ARG A 117 -12.82 6.58 -0.12
CA ARG A 117 -13.25 7.64 -1.05
C ARG A 117 -14.70 8.09 -0.82
N TYR A 118 -15.57 7.16 -0.42
CA TYR A 118 -16.97 7.44 -0.09
C TYR A 118 -17.13 8.44 1.08
N LEU A 119 -16.09 8.67 1.91
CA LEU A 119 -16.12 9.68 2.97
C LEU A 119 -16.26 11.10 2.41
N TYR A 120 -15.83 11.34 1.16
CA TYR A 120 -16.04 12.62 0.47
C TYR A 120 -17.50 12.83 0.01
N GLU A 121 -18.34 11.80 0.05
CA GLU A 121 -19.79 11.89 -0.20
C GLU A 121 -20.57 12.21 1.10
N MET A 122 -19.89 12.27 2.26
CA MET A 122 -20.52 12.62 3.53
C MET A 122 -20.49 14.14 3.76
N GLU A 123 -21.67 14.72 3.93
CA GLU A 123 -21.81 16.11 4.38
C GLU A 123 -21.28 16.29 5.81
N GLY A 124 -20.72 17.47 6.09
CA GLY A 124 -20.27 17.82 7.43
C GLY A 124 -21.44 17.91 8.42
N VAL A 125 -21.22 17.44 9.64
CA VAL A 125 -22.24 17.44 10.71
C VAL A 125 -21.93 18.55 11.71
N TRP A 126 -22.85 19.50 11.86
CA TRP A 126 -22.75 20.50 12.93
C TRP A 126 -22.97 19.86 14.30
N VAL A 127 -21.94 19.92 15.15
CA VAL A 127 -21.90 19.36 16.51
C VAL A 127 -21.52 20.42 17.53
N GLU A 128 -21.90 20.22 18.78
CA GLU A 128 -21.34 20.96 19.91
C GLU A 128 -19.84 20.70 20.09
N ILE A 129 -19.10 21.76 20.41
CA ILE A 129 -17.65 21.71 20.66
C ILE A 129 -17.30 22.35 22.00
N GLU A 130 -16.10 22.07 22.49
CA GLU A 130 -15.51 22.71 23.66
C GLU A 130 -14.04 23.09 23.39
N ALA A 131 -13.57 24.11 24.10
CA ALA A 131 -12.20 24.62 23.93
C ALA A 131 -11.18 23.71 24.62
N ARG A 132 -10.11 23.35 23.92
CA ARG A 132 -8.99 22.55 24.44
C ARG A 132 -7.66 23.23 24.12
N GLY A 133 -7.20 24.08 25.03
CA GLY A 133 -5.98 24.87 24.83
C GLY A 133 -6.17 25.88 23.69
N LYS A 134 -5.43 25.72 22.59
CA LYS A 134 -5.51 26.58 21.40
C LYS A 134 -6.45 26.06 20.30
N SER A 135 -7.05 24.88 20.48
CA SER A 135 -7.94 24.24 19.51
C SER A 135 -9.31 23.94 20.14
N PHE A 136 -10.19 23.33 19.35
CA PHE A 136 -11.48 22.82 19.78
C PHE A 136 -11.52 21.30 19.68
N VAL A 137 -12.34 20.68 20.51
CA VAL A 137 -12.71 19.25 20.40
C VAL A 137 -14.22 19.09 20.37
N ILE A 138 -14.66 18.00 19.75
CA ILE A 138 -16.08 17.62 19.70
C ILE A 138 -16.47 17.10 21.09
N LYS A 139 -17.59 17.57 21.64
CA LYS A 139 -18.05 17.10 22.96
C LYS A 139 -18.38 15.60 22.92
N GLN A 140 -18.10 14.89 24.03
CA GLN A 140 -18.21 13.42 24.07
C GLN A 140 -19.63 12.88 23.78
N ASN A 141 -20.67 13.66 24.05
CA ASN A 141 -22.08 13.34 23.78
C ASN A 141 -22.43 13.29 22.28
N GLU A 142 -21.71 14.01 21.41
CA GLU A 142 -22.00 14.10 19.98
C GLU A 142 -21.52 12.86 19.19
N TYR A 143 -20.55 12.10 19.68
CA TYR A 143 -20.02 10.92 18.98
C TYR A 143 -21.10 9.87 18.67
N GLY A 144 -22.06 9.67 19.57
CA GLY A 144 -23.19 8.75 19.32
C GLY A 144 -24.13 9.23 18.21
N ARG A 145 -24.17 10.55 17.92
CA ARG A 145 -24.88 11.11 16.76
C ARG A 145 -24.04 10.96 15.50
N LEU A 146 -22.75 11.30 15.55
CA LEU A 146 -21.82 11.15 14.43
C LEU A 146 -21.77 9.71 13.89
N GLU A 147 -21.76 8.70 14.77
CA GLU A 147 -21.84 7.29 14.37
C GLU A 147 -23.17 6.95 13.67
N ARG A 148 -24.30 7.52 14.11
CA ARG A 148 -25.60 7.33 13.43
C ARG A 148 -25.64 7.97 12.05
N GLU A 149 -25.15 9.21 11.91
CA GLU A 149 -25.08 9.88 10.60
C GLU A 149 -24.17 9.10 9.63
N TYR A 150 -23.03 8.59 10.11
CA TYR A 150 -22.13 7.77 9.32
C TYR A 150 -22.80 6.47 8.85
N ASN A 151 -23.44 5.73 9.76
CA ASN A 151 -24.13 4.49 9.42
C ASN A 151 -25.35 4.73 8.49
N ALA A 152 -26.06 5.85 8.65
CA ALA A 152 -27.14 6.25 7.74
C ALA A 152 -26.62 6.55 6.32
N MET A 153 -25.47 7.25 6.21
CA MET A 153 -24.77 7.48 4.94
C MET A 153 -24.30 6.16 4.30
N LEU A 154 -23.70 5.25 5.07
CA LEU A 154 -23.33 3.92 4.57
C LEU A 154 -24.55 3.13 4.04
N ASN A 155 -25.67 3.15 4.75
CA ASN A 155 -26.90 2.49 4.30
C ASN A 155 -27.45 3.11 3.00
N ARG A 156 -27.34 4.43 2.81
CA ARG A 156 -27.70 5.10 1.56
C ARG A 156 -26.80 4.68 0.38
N ILE A 157 -25.48 4.67 0.56
CA ILE A 157 -24.51 4.40 -0.52
C ILE A 157 -24.41 2.90 -0.86
N PHE A 158 -24.40 2.04 0.16
CA PHE A 158 -24.12 0.60 0.03
C PHE A 158 -25.34 -0.29 0.25
N GLY A 159 -26.28 0.10 1.12
CA GLY A 159 -27.49 -0.70 1.40
C GLY A 159 -28.41 -0.85 0.17
N ALA A 160 -28.55 0.21 -0.63
CA ALA A 160 -29.30 0.16 -1.89
C ALA A 160 -28.76 -0.87 -2.90
N ARG A 161 -27.45 -1.17 -2.88
CA ARG A 161 -26.83 -2.16 -3.79
C ARG A 161 -27.15 -3.61 -3.42
N GLN A 162 -27.41 -3.90 -2.14
CA GLN A 162 -27.77 -5.25 -1.71
C GLN A 162 -29.21 -5.61 -2.10
N ALA A 163 -30.13 -4.65 -2.05
CA ALA A 163 -31.53 -4.85 -2.45
C ALA A 163 -31.70 -5.19 -3.95
N GLN A 164 -30.76 -4.78 -4.82
CA GLN A 164 -30.77 -5.13 -6.25
C GLN A 164 -29.99 -6.41 -6.60
N GLN A 165 -29.21 -6.98 -5.67
CA GLN A 165 -28.53 -8.28 -5.83
C GLN A 165 -29.24 -9.42 -5.07
N GLY A 166 -30.16 -9.10 -4.17
CA GLY A 166 -31.12 -10.05 -3.61
C GLY A 166 -32.14 -10.49 -4.64
N ASN A 167 -31.82 -11.52 -5.41
CA ASN A 167 -32.73 -12.14 -6.38
C ASN A 167 -34.00 -12.67 -5.65
N PRO A 168 -35.20 -12.10 -5.87
CA PRO A 168 -36.41 -12.55 -5.20
C PRO A 168 -37.00 -13.73 -5.96
N SER A 169 -36.36 -14.90 -5.83
CA SER A 169 -36.87 -16.17 -6.35
C SER A 169 -38.10 -16.61 -5.56
N GLY A 170 -39.26 -16.05 -5.94
CA GLY A 170 -40.54 -16.34 -5.32
C GLY A 170 -40.92 -17.82 -5.40
N GLN A 171 -41.50 -18.33 -4.32
CA GLN A 171 -42.09 -19.67 -4.27
C GLN A 171 -43.39 -19.72 -5.09
N VAL A 172 -43.55 -20.73 -5.94
CA VAL A 172 -44.84 -21.31 -6.36
C VAL A 172 -44.62 -22.79 -6.74
N PRO A 173 -45.64 -23.67 -6.68
CA PRO A 173 -45.43 -25.03 -6.18
C PRO A 173 -45.47 -26.16 -7.23
N ALA A 174 -45.24 -27.37 -6.73
CA ALA A 174 -44.96 -28.62 -7.44
C ALA A 174 -45.98 -29.11 -8.50
N ALA A 175 -45.47 -29.85 -9.49
CA ALA A 175 -46.16 -30.97 -10.13
C ALA A 175 -45.17 -32.05 -10.62
N ASN A 176 -45.54 -33.33 -10.46
CA ASN A 176 -44.82 -34.54 -10.93
C ASN A 176 -44.75 -34.59 -12.48
N THR A 177 -43.86 -35.35 -13.15
CA THR A 177 -44.08 -36.81 -13.39
C THR A 177 -42.92 -37.50 -14.15
N ARG A 178 -42.32 -38.53 -13.53
CA ARG A 178 -41.72 -39.81 -14.05
C ARG A 178 -40.62 -39.86 -15.15
N GLN A 179 -39.56 -40.61 -14.78
CA GLN A 179 -38.94 -41.81 -15.44
C GLN A 179 -38.28 -41.60 -16.83
N THR A 180 -37.10 -42.16 -17.14
CA THR A 180 -36.62 -43.57 -17.05
C THR A 180 -35.13 -43.69 -16.64
N GLN A 181 -34.69 -44.70 -15.87
CA GLN A 181 -33.94 -45.94 -16.27
C GLN A 181 -32.78 -45.74 -17.27
N ALA A 182 -31.61 -46.40 -17.21
CA ALA A 182 -30.89 -47.20 -16.19
C ALA A 182 -29.41 -47.38 -16.66
N ALA A 183 -28.50 -47.85 -15.80
CA ALA A 183 -27.07 -48.16 -16.11
C ALA A 183 -26.92 -49.58 -16.76
N PRO A 184 -25.71 -50.19 -17.01
CA PRO A 184 -24.32 -49.77 -16.71
C PRO A 184 -23.20 -50.17 -17.74
N ALA A 185 -21.94 -49.95 -17.34
CA ALA A 185 -20.72 -50.79 -17.55
C ALA A 185 -19.79 -50.66 -18.80
N ALA A 186 -18.51 -50.35 -18.49
CA ALA A 186 -17.22 -50.90 -19.01
C ALA A 186 -16.91 -50.88 -20.54
N ASN A 187 -15.65 -50.94 -21.04
CA ASN A 187 -14.35 -51.28 -20.44
C ASN A 187 -13.14 -50.78 -21.29
N SER A 188 -11.96 -50.58 -20.67
CA SER A 188 -10.58 -50.80 -21.22
C SER A 188 -10.10 -50.00 -22.48
N ARG A 189 -8.91 -49.38 -22.57
CA ARG A 189 -7.52 -49.90 -22.37
C ARG A 189 -6.48 -48.75 -22.37
N GLN A 190 -5.35 -48.98 -21.66
CA GLN A 190 -3.92 -48.69 -21.99
C GLN A 190 -3.54 -47.42 -22.81
N THR A 191 -2.46 -46.67 -22.56
CA THR A 191 -1.23 -46.82 -21.73
C THR A 191 -0.70 -45.37 -21.46
N GLN A 192 0.44 -45.04 -20.82
CA GLN A 192 1.66 -45.75 -20.40
C GLN A 192 2.25 -45.08 -19.13
N ALA A 193 3.51 -45.35 -18.76
CA ALA A 193 4.25 -44.64 -17.72
C ALA A 193 5.73 -44.45 -18.10
N THR A 194 6.35 -43.36 -17.64
CA THR A 194 7.81 -43.23 -17.45
C THR A 194 8.13 -42.26 -16.30
N ASN A 195 9.16 -42.62 -15.52
CA ASN A 195 9.70 -41.87 -14.39
C ASN A 195 10.87 -40.94 -14.82
N THR A 196 11.46 -40.27 -13.82
CA THR A 196 12.81 -39.63 -13.80
C THR A 196 12.95 -38.32 -14.61
N ALA A 197 13.78 -37.35 -14.19
CA ALA A 197 14.71 -37.29 -13.05
C ALA A 197 14.82 -35.87 -12.48
N ALA A 198 15.34 -35.76 -11.25
CA ALA A 198 15.89 -34.49 -10.75
C ALA A 198 17.12 -34.08 -11.57
N ASN A 199 17.34 -32.78 -11.76
CA ASN A 199 18.58 -32.29 -12.37
C ASN A 199 19.18 -31.12 -11.59
N THR A 200 20.22 -31.44 -10.82
CA THR A 200 21.15 -30.48 -10.21
C THR A 200 22.14 -29.98 -11.26
N GLY A 201 21.96 -28.73 -11.71
CA GLY A 201 22.90 -28.06 -12.63
C GLY A 201 24.15 -27.53 -11.90
N GLN A 202 25.32 -27.74 -12.50
CA GLN A 202 26.63 -27.50 -11.87
C GLN A 202 27.06 -26.02 -11.86
N PHE A 203 27.88 -25.65 -10.88
CA PHE A 203 28.55 -24.35 -10.80
C PHE A 203 29.69 -24.26 -11.82
N ALA A 204 29.62 -23.29 -12.73
CA ALA A 204 30.79 -22.83 -13.47
C ALA A 204 31.67 -21.94 -12.56
N ALA A 205 32.99 -22.02 -12.72
CA ALA A 205 33.92 -21.22 -11.93
C ALA A 205 33.82 -19.72 -12.31
N SER A 206 33.21 -18.93 -11.44
CA SER A 206 33.03 -17.49 -11.64
C SER A 206 34.34 -16.71 -11.54
N PRO A 207 34.51 -15.59 -12.30
CA PRO A 207 35.69 -14.76 -12.24
C PRO A 207 35.91 -14.17 -10.83
N ALA A 208 37.16 -13.82 -10.54
CA ALA A 208 37.54 -13.26 -9.24
C ALA A 208 37.04 -11.81 -9.09
N TYR A 209 35.91 -11.64 -8.39
CA TYR A 209 35.39 -10.34 -7.94
C TYR A 209 35.33 -10.25 -6.41
N ASP A 210 35.52 -9.09 -5.79
CA ASP A 210 35.34 -8.95 -4.33
C ASP A 210 33.85 -8.90 -3.96
N TYR A 211 33.08 -8.13 -4.74
CA TYR A 211 31.66 -7.91 -4.54
C TYR A 211 30.89 -7.94 -5.86
N GLN A 212 29.69 -8.52 -5.87
CA GLN A 212 28.72 -8.32 -6.96
C GLN A 212 27.62 -7.35 -6.53
N VAL A 213 27.32 -6.36 -7.37
CA VAL A 213 26.26 -5.39 -7.13
C VAL A 213 24.90 -6.05 -7.35
N ARG A 214 24.15 -6.26 -6.27
CA ARG A 214 22.81 -6.86 -6.30
C ARG A 214 21.74 -5.83 -6.67
N THR A 215 21.81 -4.63 -6.07
CA THR A 215 20.95 -3.51 -6.43
C THR A 215 21.71 -2.20 -6.40
N ILE A 216 21.35 -1.27 -7.29
CA ILE A 216 21.84 0.10 -7.33
C ILE A 216 20.65 1.06 -7.40
N ARG A 217 20.67 2.11 -6.59
CA ARG A 217 19.56 3.06 -6.41
C ARG A 217 20.11 4.48 -6.38
N PRO A 218 19.56 5.45 -7.15
CA PRO A 218 19.92 6.86 -6.96
C PRO A 218 19.66 7.32 -5.53
N SER A 219 20.57 8.11 -4.96
CA SER A 219 20.43 8.71 -3.63
C SER A 219 20.80 10.19 -3.69
N GLY A 220 19.78 11.05 -3.67
CA GLY A 220 19.95 12.47 -3.96
C GLY A 220 20.44 12.71 -5.40
N LYS A 221 21.08 13.86 -5.64
CA LYS A 221 21.50 14.32 -6.97
C LYS A 221 22.88 13.82 -7.44
N SER A 222 23.71 13.32 -6.53
CA SER A 222 25.15 13.07 -6.79
C SER A 222 25.73 11.83 -6.09
N SER A 223 24.88 10.93 -5.61
CA SER A 223 25.32 9.63 -5.08
C SER A 223 24.40 8.50 -5.49
N GLN A 224 24.93 7.27 -5.48
CA GLN A 224 24.15 6.05 -5.63
C GLN A 224 24.34 5.19 -4.37
N PHE A 225 23.28 4.50 -3.96
CA PHE A 225 23.31 3.49 -2.92
C PHE A 225 23.36 2.10 -3.55
N LEU A 226 24.32 1.29 -3.13
CA LEU A 226 24.54 -0.07 -3.60
C LEU A 226 24.27 -1.05 -2.46
N GLU A 227 23.49 -2.10 -2.77
CA GLU A 227 23.51 -3.34 -2.01
C GLU A 227 24.38 -4.34 -2.79
N MET A 228 25.47 -4.77 -2.19
CA MET A 228 26.48 -5.64 -2.78
C MET A 228 26.60 -6.92 -1.98
N VAL A 229 27.03 -8.01 -2.63
CA VAL A 229 27.18 -9.33 -2.01
C VAL A 229 28.60 -9.82 -2.23
N ASP A 230 29.29 -10.21 -1.15
CA ASP A 230 30.61 -10.83 -1.23
C ASP A 230 30.52 -12.31 -1.66
N ARG A 231 31.66 -12.95 -1.97
CA ARG A 231 31.70 -14.37 -2.40
C ARG A 231 31.16 -15.38 -1.37
N ARG A 232 31.00 -14.99 -0.11
CA ARG A 232 30.47 -15.82 0.99
C ARG A 232 28.97 -15.58 1.22
N GLY A 233 28.35 -14.70 0.44
CA GLY A 233 26.94 -14.30 0.60
C GLY A 233 26.74 -13.15 1.59
N GLY A 234 27.81 -12.57 2.13
CA GLY A 234 27.74 -11.42 3.03
C GLY A 234 27.25 -10.17 2.31
N VAL A 235 26.22 -9.53 2.85
CA VAL A 235 25.60 -8.34 2.23
C VAL A 235 26.22 -7.07 2.79
N VAL A 236 26.82 -6.25 1.92
CA VAL A 236 27.38 -4.95 2.27
C VAL A 236 26.57 -3.84 1.59
N LYS A 237 26.17 -2.86 2.40
CA LYS A 237 25.39 -1.68 1.98
C LYS A 237 26.28 -0.46 2.06
N ALA A 238 26.46 0.24 0.94
CA ALA A 238 27.34 1.40 0.86
C ALA A 238 26.87 2.41 -0.20
N TYR A 239 27.26 3.66 -0.03
CA TYR A 239 27.07 4.73 -1.00
C TYR A 239 28.30 4.88 -1.89
N ILE A 240 28.14 5.37 -3.11
CA ILE A 240 29.25 5.84 -3.96
C ILE A 240 28.97 7.28 -4.40
N ARG A 241 30.03 8.10 -4.50
CA ARG A 241 29.96 9.48 -4.98
C ARG A 241 30.03 9.51 -6.51
N ALA A 242 29.25 10.42 -7.10
CA ALA A 242 28.92 10.50 -8.52
C ALA A 242 28.05 9.34 -9.03
N THR A 243 27.22 9.64 -10.03
CA THR A 243 26.47 8.64 -10.80
C THR A 243 27.38 7.99 -11.82
N ASP A 244 28.15 6.99 -11.39
CA ASP A 244 28.94 6.18 -12.31
C ASP A 244 27.99 5.26 -13.11
N GLN A 245 27.86 5.55 -14.40
CA GLN A 245 26.94 4.81 -15.29
C GLN A 245 27.47 3.43 -15.67
N SER A 246 28.73 3.11 -15.35
CA SER A 246 29.31 1.79 -15.58
C SER A 246 28.83 0.75 -14.56
N ILE A 247 28.43 1.17 -13.35
CA ILE A 247 27.89 0.27 -12.33
C ILE A 247 26.40 0.02 -12.57
N LYS A 248 26.03 -1.26 -12.68
CA LYS A 248 24.66 -1.74 -12.86
C LYS A 248 24.41 -2.94 -11.93
N ALA A 249 23.16 -3.37 -11.80
CA ALA A 249 22.88 -4.65 -11.14
C ALA A 249 23.55 -5.79 -11.93
N GLY A 250 24.20 -6.73 -11.23
CA GLY A 250 25.02 -7.79 -11.80
C GLY A 250 26.49 -7.40 -12.01
N THR A 251 26.86 -6.11 -12.00
CA THR A 251 28.26 -5.67 -12.13
C THR A 251 29.10 -6.23 -10.99
N CYS A 252 30.24 -6.82 -11.34
CA CYS A 252 31.22 -7.33 -10.40
C CYS A 252 32.31 -6.28 -10.17
N LEU A 253 32.72 -6.09 -8.90
CA LEU A 253 33.68 -5.09 -8.47
C LEU A 253 34.88 -5.74 -7.77
N ASN A 254 36.07 -5.20 -8.00
CA ASN A 254 37.33 -5.56 -7.37
C ASN A 254 37.96 -4.36 -6.67
N ASN A 255 38.87 -4.61 -5.73
CA ASN A 255 39.65 -3.62 -5.00
C ASN A 255 38.76 -2.54 -4.32
N VAL A 256 37.59 -2.93 -3.84
CA VAL A 256 36.57 -2.02 -3.29
C VAL A 256 37.01 -1.48 -1.93
N GLN A 257 37.31 -0.18 -1.89
CA GLN A 257 37.68 0.54 -0.67
C GLN A 257 36.44 1.15 -0.03
N ILE A 258 36.14 0.74 1.20
CA ILE A 258 34.95 1.18 1.96
C ILE A 258 35.38 1.95 3.20
N GLU A 259 35.02 3.22 3.26
CA GLU A 259 35.22 4.09 4.41
C GLU A 259 33.91 4.23 5.20
N LYS A 260 33.97 4.07 6.53
CA LYS A 260 32.88 4.50 7.41
C LYS A 260 32.88 6.02 7.54
N LYS A 261 31.71 6.64 7.43
CA LYS A 261 31.48 8.07 7.60
C LYS A 261 30.30 8.29 8.54
N ASN A 262 30.35 9.38 9.31
CA ASN A 262 29.22 9.84 10.12
C ASN A 262 28.46 10.94 9.37
N GLY A 263 27.13 10.90 9.44
CA GLY A 263 26.25 11.95 8.96
C GLY A 263 25.11 12.20 9.93
N ASN A 264 24.22 13.15 9.61
CA ASN A 264 23.10 13.58 10.47
C ASN A 264 22.10 12.46 10.81
N TYR A 265 22.21 11.29 10.16
CA TYR A 265 21.34 10.11 10.35
C TYR A 265 22.13 8.87 10.81
N GLY A 266 23.36 9.04 11.30
CA GLY A 266 24.22 7.97 11.83
C GLY A 266 25.40 7.59 10.94
N GLU A 267 26.04 6.46 11.27
CA GLU A 267 27.14 5.89 10.48
C GLU A 267 26.63 5.28 9.16
N TYR A 268 27.38 5.52 8.08
CA TYR A 268 27.17 4.91 6.78
C TYR A 268 28.50 4.52 6.12
N ASN A 269 28.46 3.52 5.25
CA ASN A 269 29.60 3.11 4.44
C ASN A 269 29.64 3.92 3.14
N LEU A 270 30.83 4.38 2.76
CA LEU A 270 31.11 5.08 1.52
C LEU A 270 32.20 4.34 0.74
N ILE A 271 31.91 3.93 -0.49
CA ILE A 271 32.88 3.45 -1.45
C ILE A 271 33.66 4.66 -1.96
N SER A 272 34.97 4.70 -1.70
CA SER A 272 35.86 5.78 -2.17
C SER A 272 36.71 5.38 -3.37
N ALA A 273 36.95 4.08 -3.58
CA ALA A 273 37.58 3.55 -4.78
C ALA A 273 37.09 2.12 -5.08
N TYR A 274 37.11 1.73 -6.35
CA TYR A 274 36.81 0.38 -6.82
C TYR A 274 37.36 0.19 -8.25
N GLN A 275 37.35 -1.04 -8.75
CA GLN A 275 37.60 -1.39 -10.14
C GLN A 275 36.47 -2.31 -10.64
N LEU A 276 36.11 -2.21 -11.92
CA LEU A 276 35.21 -3.18 -12.54
C LEU A 276 35.97 -4.50 -12.74
N ALA A 277 35.38 -5.62 -12.36
CA ALA A 277 35.88 -6.93 -12.77
C ALA A 277 35.53 -7.18 -14.24
N ALA A 278 36.46 -7.77 -14.99
CA ALA A 278 36.28 -8.20 -16.37
C ALA A 278 35.45 -9.50 -16.46
#